data_AF-F4N018-F1
#
_entry.id   AF-F4N018-F1
#
_cell.length_a   1.000
_cell.length_b   1.000
_cell.length_c   1.000
_cell.angle_alpha   90.00
_cell.angle_beta   90.00
_cell.angle_gamma   90.00
#
_symmetry.space_group_name_H-M   'P 1'
#
loop_
_entity.id
_entity.type
_entity.pdbx_description
1 polymer ?
#
loop_
_entity_poly.entity_id
_entity_poly.type
_entity_poly.pdbx_seq_one_letter_code
_entity_poly.pdbx_strand_id
1 'polypeptide(L)'
;MIDITDYPIVLFLLSCALLYGSAYVGQAFFRRGRDLDDNIRENFTVIQGATLTLLGLIIGFSFSMAISRYDLRKNYEEAEANAIGTEYLRVDYLPAASSVTTKALLIHYLDQRILFYTTRNENHLAEINDRTNQLENALWAELLGPVNQRPDPVMALVVSGMNDVLNSAGYTQAA
;
A
#
# COMPACT_ATOMS: atom_id res chain seq x y z
N MET A 1 21.95 2.45 -12.40
CA MET A 1 22.26 1.02 -12.60
C MET A 1 20.92 0.36 -12.90
N ILE A 2 20.76 -0.37 -14.00
CA ILE A 2 19.48 -1.00 -14.33
C ILE A 2 19.32 -2.20 -13.40
N ASP A 3 18.36 -2.15 -12.49
CA ASP A 3 18.02 -3.29 -11.64
C ASP A 3 17.06 -4.21 -12.40
N ILE A 4 17.44 -5.47 -12.59
CA ILE A 4 16.63 -6.45 -13.33
C ILE A 4 15.33 -6.77 -12.58
N THR A 5 15.30 -6.52 -11.27
CA THR A 5 14.11 -6.74 -10.43
C THR A 5 12.95 -5.81 -10.77
N ASP A 6 13.20 -4.66 -11.40
CA ASP A 6 12.17 -3.72 -11.88
C ASP A 6 11.44 -4.22 -13.14
N TYR A 7 11.94 -5.29 -13.79
CA TYR A 7 11.43 -5.82 -15.05
C TYR A 7 10.95 -7.28 -14.89
N PRO A 8 9.75 -7.51 -14.31
CA PRO A 8 9.29 -8.85 -13.94
C PRO A 8 9.18 -9.81 -15.13
N ILE A 9 8.83 -9.32 -16.32
CA ILE A 9 8.75 -10.13 -17.55
C ILE A 9 10.13 -10.60 -18.00
N VAL A 10 11.14 -9.73 -17.93
CA VAL A 10 12.52 -10.06 -18.30
C VAL A 10 13.08 -11.09 -17.33
N LEU A 11 12.88 -10.88 -16.03
CA LEU A 11 13.27 -11.82 -14.99
C LEU A 11 12.60 -13.19 -15.19
N PHE A 12 11.32 -13.23 -15.52
CA PHE A 12 10.59 -14.46 -15.81
C PHE A 12 11.17 -15.22 -17.01
N LEU A 13 11.35 -14.55 -18.16
CA LEU A 13 11.92 -15.18 -19.36
C LEU A 13 13.35 -15.68 -19.12
N LEU A 14 14.17 -14.90 -18.42
CA LEU A 14 15.54 -15.26 -18.07
C LEU A 14 15.56 -16.49 -17.16
N SER A 15 14.68 -16.55 -16.17
CA SER A 15 14.54 -17.70 -15.27
C SER A 15 14.11 -18.97 -16.02
N CYS A 16 13.14 -18.86 -16.94
CA CYS A 16 12.72 -19.98 -17.79
C CYS A 16 13.85 -20.49 -18.68
N ALA A 17 14.62 -19.58 -19.30
CA ALA A 17 15.77 -19.95 -20.13
C ALA A 17 16.87 -20.65 -19.32
N LEU A 18 17.17 -20.17 -18.11
CA LEU A 18 18.13 -20.78 -17.19
C LEU A 18 17.71 -22.18 -16.74
N LEU A 19 16.44 -22.36 -16.38
CA LEU A 19 15.90 -23.67 -15.99
C LEU A 19 15.94 -24.66 -17.16
N TYR A 20 15.53 -24.23 -18.35
CA TYR A 20 15.58 -25.06 -19.56
C TYR A 20 17.02 -25.46 -19.91
N GLY A 21 17.95 -24.50 -19.88
CA GLY A 21 19.37 -24.76 -20.11
C GLY A 21 19.96 -25.74 -19.10
N SER A 22 19.62 -25.60 -17.82
CA SER A 22 20.07 -26.51 -16.77
C SER A 22 19.55 -27.94 -17.00
N ALA A 23 18.28 -28.09 -17.38
CA ALA A 23 17.70 -29.40 -17.71
C ALA A 23 18.39 -30.04 -18.93
N TYR A 24 18.66 -29.24 -19.96
CA TYR A 24 19.36 -29.70 -21.17
C TYR A 24 20.79 -30.16 -20.87
N VAL A 25 21.55 -29.39 -20.08
CA VAL A 25 22.91 -29.74 -19.63
C VAL A 25 22.87 -31.03 -18.81
N GLY A 26 21.92 -31.17 -17.89
CA GLY A 26 21.72 -32.40 -17.12
C GLY A 26 21.49 -33.62 -18.02
N GLN A 27 20.57 -33.52 -18.99
CA GLN A 27 20.31 -34.62 -19.93
C GLN A 27 21.53 -34.96 -20.79
N ALA A 28 22.26 -33.96 -21.28
CA ALA A 28 23.44 -34.15 -22.11
C ALA A 28 24.58 -34.85 -21.34
N PHE A 29 24.73 -34.55 -20.04
CA PHE A 29 25.77 -35.13 -19.18
C PHE A 29 25.43 -36.57 -18.75
N PHE A 30 24.16 -36.86 -18.41
CA PHE A 30 23.72 -38.17 -17.92
C PHE A 30 23.31 -39.17 -19.01
N ARG A 31 23.13 -38.76 -20.28
CA ARG A 31 22.87 -39.68 -21.42
C ARG A 31 23.99 -40.66 -21.73
N ARG A 32 25.16 -40.59 -21.07
CA ARG A 32 26.38 -41.34 -21.44
C ARG A 32 26.63 -42.65 -20.68
N GLY A 33 25.65 -43.22 -19.97
CA GLY A 33 25.69 -44.68 -19.71
C GLY A 33 25.29 -45.20 -18.33
N ARG A 34 24.15 -44.80 -17.76
CA ARG A 34 23.53 -45.56 -16.66
C ARG A 34 22.02 -45.58 -16.82
N ASP A 35 21.44 -46.78 -16.98
CA ASP A 35 20.03 -46.98 -16.65
C ASP A 35 19.85 -46.61 -15.18
N LEU A 36 18.94 -45.67 -14.91
CA LEU A 36 18.60 -45.27 -13.56
C LEU A 36 17.93 -46.46 -12.88
N ASP A 37 18.58 -47.02 -11.85
CA ASP A 37 18.01 -48.05 -10.98
C ASP A 37 16.62 -47.61 -10.49
N ASP A 38 15.67 -48.54 -10.39
CA ASP A 38 14.28 -48.24 -10.06
C ASP A 38 14.16 -47.52 -8.71
N ASN A 39 15.03 -47.85 -7.75
CA ASN A 39 15.14 -47.15 -6.46
C ASN A 39 15.49 -45.66 -6.61
N ILE A 40 16.34 -45.29 -7.58
CA ILE A 40 16.73 -43.88 -7.81
C ILE A 40 15.55 -43.11 -8.40
N ARG A 41 14.78 -43.74 -9.29
CA ARG A 41 13.58 -43.15 -9.92
C ARG A 41 12.47 -42.91 -8.90
N GLU A 42 12.26 -43.84 -7.98
CA GLU A 42 11.28 -43.70 -6.90
C GLU A 42 11.64 -42.54 -5.97
N ASN A 43 12.90 -42.47 -5.52
CA ASN A 43 13.41 -41.36 -4.70
C ASN A 43 13.25 -40.00 -5.41
N PHE A 44 13.56 -39.94 -6.71
CA PHE A 44 13.36 -38.72 -7.50
C PHE A 44 11.89 -38.29 -7.53
N THR A 45 10.97 -39.24 -7.71
CA THR A 45 9.53 -38.96 -7.74
C THR A 45 9.03 -38.42 -6.40
N VAL A 46 9.50 -38.99 -5.28
CA VAL A 46 9.18 -38.50 -3.93
C VAL A 46 9.69 -37.07 -3.72
N ILE A 47 10.95 -36.79 -4.08
CA ILE A 47 11.54 -35.45 -3.95
C ILE A 47 10.80 -34.44 -4.85
N GLN A 48 10.45 -34.83 -6.08
CA GLN A 48 9.66 -34.00 -6.98
C GLN A 48 8.28 -33.67 -6.39
N GLY A 49 7.58 -34.67 -5.84
CA GLY A 49 6.28 -34.44 -5.18
C GLY A 49 6.39 -33.51 -3.97
N ALA A 50 7.41 -33.70 -3.14
CA ALA A 50 7.67 -32.86 -1.97
C ALA A 50 8.00 -31.41 -2.36
N THR A 51 8.84 -31.22 -3.38
CA THR A 51 9.22 -29.88 -3.87
C THR A 51 8.06 -29.15 -4.52
N LEU A 52 7.22 -29.82 -5.31
CA LEU A 52 6.00 -29.23 -5.87
C LEU A 52 4.98 -28.87 -4.79
N THR A 53 4.85 -29.71 -3.76
CA THR A 53 3.97 -29.42 -2.60
C THR A 53 4.47 -28.19 -1.84
N LEU A 54 5.78 -28.11 -1.56
CA LEU A 54 6.39 -26.96 -0.91
C LEU A 54 6.22 -25.69 -1.76
N LEU A 55 6.40 -25.78 -3.09
CA LEU A 55 6.15 -24.68 -4.01
C LEU A 55 4.70 -24.18 -3.92
N GLY A 56 3.73 -25.09 -3.97
CA GLY A 56 2.31 -24.75 -3.83
C GLY A 56 2.01 -24.04 -2.51
N LEU A 57 2.61 -24.51 -1.42
CA LEU A 57 2.45 -23.92 -0.08
C LEU A 57 3.09 -22.53 0.01
N ILE A 58 4.29 -22.33 -0.52
CA ILE A 58 4.96 -21.02 -0.58
C ILE A 58 4.11 -20.04 -1.41
N ILE A 59 3.60 -20.47 -2.57
CA ILE A 59 2.72 -19.65 -3.40
C ILE A 59 1.45 -19.26 -2.63
N GLY A 60 0.80 -20.23 -1.96
CA GLY A 60 -0.41 -20.00 -1.19
C GLY A 60 -0.20 -18.99 -0.06
N PHE A 61 0.87 -19.14 0.73
CA PHE A 61 1.19 -18.19 1.80
C PHE A 61 1.62 -16.82 1.27
N SER A 62 2.38 -16.77 0.17
CA SER A 62 2.80 -15.51 -0.44
C SER A 62 1.60 -14.69 -0.92
N PHE A 63 0.66 -15.31 -1.64
CA PHE A 63 -0.55 -14.62 -2.09
C PHE A 63 -1.47 -14.26 -0.93
N SER A 64 -1.63 -15.13 0.08
CA SER A 64 -2.44 -14.80 1.26
C SER A 64 -1.90 -13.57 2.00
N MET A 65 -0.58 -13.47 2.19
CA MET A 65 0.05 -12.30 2.81
C MET A 65 -0.07 -11.04 1.93
N ALA A 66 0.14 -11.18 0.61
CA ALA A 66 0.01 -10.06 -0.32
C ALA A 66 -1.42 -9.50 -0.36
N ILE A 67 -2.43 -10.36 -0.44
CA ILE A 67 -3.86 -9.98 -0.40
C ILE A 67 -4.17 -9.29 0.92
N SER A 68 -3.72 -9.85 2.05
CA SER A 68 -3.97 -9.23 3.36
C SER A 68 -3.41 -7.81 3.47
N ARG A 69 -2.23 -7.53 2.90
CA ARG A 69 -1.69 -6.17 2.85
C ARG A 69 -2.41 -5.26 1.88
N TYR A 70 -2.78 -5.77 0.71
CA TYR A 70 -3.58 -5.02 -0.24
C TYR A 70 -4.93 -4.60 0.36
N ASP A 71 -5.64 -5.53 1.02
CA ASP A 71 -6.92 -5.25 1.67
C ASP A 71 -6.77 -4.24 2.81
N LEU A 72 -5.69 -4.35 3.61
CA LEU A 72 -5.42 -3.39 4.68
C LEU A 72 -5.22 -1.98 4.13
N ARG A 73 -4.41 -1.84 3.08
CA ARG A 73 -4.17 -0.55 2.41
C ARG A 73 -5.47 0.02 1.85
N LYS A 74 -6.25 -0.80 1.13
CA LYS A 74 -7.57 -0.41 0.61
C LYS A 74 -8.49 0.11 1.72
N ASN A 75 -8.52 -0.56 2.87
CA ASN A 75 -9.36 -0.16 3.99
C ASN A 75 -8.90 1.15 4.64
N TYR A 76 -7.59 1.41 4.73
CA TYR A 76 -7.10 2.71 5.22
C TYR A 76 -7.37 3.86 4.23
N GLU A 77 -7.19 3.64 2.93
CA GLU A 77 -7.52 4.62 1.89
C GLU A 77 -9.02 4.97 1.91
N GLU A 78 -9.89 3.96 2.07
CA GLU A 78 -11.33 4.14 2.24
C GLU A 78 -11.67 4.90 3.53
N ALA A 79 -11.01 4.57 4.65
CA ALA A 79 -11.22 5.24 5.92
C ALA A 79 -10.82 6.73 5.88
N GLU A 80 -9.70 7.06 5.22
CA GLU A 80 -9.27 8.45 5.00
C GLU A 80 -10.30 9.23 4.18
N ALA A 81 -10.76 8.67 3.06
CA ALA A 81 -11.80 9.31 2.23
C ALA A 81 -13.10 9.54 3.03
N ASN A 82 -13.52 8.57 3.85
CA ASN A 82 -14.70 8.69 4.70
C ASN A 82 -14.52 9.73 5.82
N ALA A 83 -13.33 9.82 6.43
CA ALA A 83 -13.02 10.81 7.45
C ALA A 83 -13.10 12.23 6.86
N ILE A 84 -12.46 12.46 5.71
CA ILE A 84 -12.51 13.74 4.99
C ILE A 84 -13.95 14.08 4.61
N GLY A 85 -14.70 13.14 4.03
CA GLY A 85 -16.09 13.36 3.63
C GLY A 85 -17.01 13.66 4.81
N THR A 86 -16.82 12.98 5.94
CA THR A 86 -17.60 13.22 7.16
C THR A 86 -17.28 14.60 7.74
N GLU A 87 -16.00 14.95 7.83
CA GLU A 87 -15.58 16.24 8.39
C GLU A 87 -16.01 17.41 7.49
N TYR A 88 -15.97 17.25 6.17
CA TYR A 88 -16.48 18.24 5.22
C TYR A 88 -17.95 18.61 5.47
N LEU A 89 -18.77 17.67 5.96
CA LEU A 89 -20.14 17.96 6.38
C LEU A 89 -20.20 18.56 7.78
N ARG A 90 -19.36 18.09 8.72
CA ARG A 90 -19.37 18.58 10.12
C ARG A 90 -18.90 20.02 10.24
N VAL A 91 -18.02 20.50 9.37
CA VAL A 91 -17.58 21.90 9.39
C VAL A 91 -18.71 22.88 9.06
N ASP A 92 -19.90 22.44 8.63
CA ASP A 92 -21.10 23.28 8.56
C ASP A 92 -21.64 23.71 9.95
N TYR A 93 -21.20 23.06 11.03
CA TYR A 93 -21.50 23.49 12.39
C TYR A 93 -20.64 24.67 12.86
N LEU A 94 -19.58 25.02 12.11
CA LEU A 94 -18.76 26.20 12.40
C LEU A 94 -19.51 27.49 12.03
N PRO A 95 -19.10 28.65 12.58
CA PRO A 95 -19.52 29.95 12.06
C PRO A 95 -19.29 30.03 10.54
N ALA A 96 -20.19 30.67 9.81
CA ALA A 96 -20.20 30.63 8.34
C ALA A 96 -18.85 30.98 7.69
N ALA A 97 -18.13 31.97 8.24
CA ALA A 97 -16.80 32.33 7.74
C ALA A 97 -15.78 31.18 7.91
N SER A 98 -15.68 30.59 9.10
CA SER A 98 -14.80 29.45 9.36
C SER A 98 -15.21 28.20 8.60
N SER A 99 -16.52 27.94 8.45
CA SER A 99 -17.01 26.81 7.65
C SER A 99 -16.50 26.87 6.20
N VAL A 100 -16.63 28.04 5.55
CA VAL A 100 -16.15 28.24 4.17
C VAL A 100 -14.63 28.07 4.08
N THR A 101 -13.88 28.66 5.00
CA THR A 101 -12.42 28.54 5.05
C THR A 101 -11.97 27.10 5.25
N THR A 102 -12.53 26.39 6.24
CA THR A 102 -12.17 25.00 6.53
C THR A 102 -12.53 24.07 5.38
N LYS A 103 -13.67 24.26 4.71
CA LYS A 103 -14.03 23.49 3.50
C LYS A 103 -13.02 23.68 2.38
N ALA A 104 -12.58 24.91 2.12
CA ALA A 104 -11.55 25.18 1.11
C ALA A 104 -10.21 24.51 1.47
N LEU A 105 -9.81 24.57 2.74
CA LEU A 105 -8.60 23.88 3.22
C LEU A 105 -8.72 22.36 3.08
N LEU A 106 -9.87 21.75 3.38
CA LEU A 106 -10.11 20.32 3.20
C LEU A 106 -10.01 19.88 1.74
N ILE A 107 -10.47 20.71 0.80
CA ILE A 107 -10.34 20.43 -0.64
C ILE A 107 -8.87 20.46 -1.05
N HIS A 108 -8.11 21.48 -0.64
CA HIS A 108 -6.67 21.55 -0.92
C HIS A 108 -5.89 20.41 -0.28
N TYR A 109 -6.29 20.00 0.93
CA TYR A 109 -5.75 18.83 1.60
C TYR A 109 -5.99 17.57 0.79
N LEU A 110 -7.24 17.33 0.37
CA LEU A 110 -7.62 16.21 -0.48
C LEU A 110 -6.81 16.18 -1.79
N ASP A 111 -6.58 17.32 -2.43
CA ASP A 111 -5.74 17.41 -3.63
C ASP A 111 -4.31 16.91 -3.36
N GLN A 112 -3.70 17.27 -2.21
CA GLN A 112 -2.37 16.76 -1.84
C GLN A 112 -2.40 15.25 -1.55
N ARG A 113 -3.45 14.75 -0.90
CA ARG A 113 -3.60 13.30 -0.64
C ARG A 113 -3.73 12.51 -1.94
N ILE A 114 -4.48 13.00 -2.92
CA ILE A 114 -4.56 12.38 -4.26
C ILE A 114 -3.19 12.40 -4.97
N LEU A 115 -2.44 13.50 -4.87
CA LEU A 115 -1.09 13.59 -5.42
C LEU A 115 -0.12 12.60 -4.76
N PHE A 116 -0.23 12.38 -3.46
CA PHE A 116 0.57 11.39 -2.73
C PHE A 116 0.40 9.99 -3.32
N TYR A 117 -0.84 9.55 -3.63
CA TYR A 117 -1.08 8.22 -4.19
C TYR A 117 -0.66 8.07 -5.67
N THR A 118 -0.56 9.16 -6.42
CA THR A 118 -0.26 9.12 -7.86
C THR A 118 1.21 9.40 -8.17
N THR A 119 1.95 10.00 -7.24
CA THR A 119 3.35 10.38 -7.43
C THR A 119 4.29 9.23 -7.08
N ARG A 120 5.25 8.94 -7.98
CA ARG A 120 6.29 7.91 -7.76
C ARG A 120 7.68 8.46 -7.47
N ASN A 121 7.90 9.76 -7.68
CA ASN A 121 9.19 10.40 -7.47
C ASN A 121 9.34 10.78 -5.98
N GLU A 122 10.36 10.22 -5.31
CA GLU A 122 10.61 10.43 -3.88
C GLU A 122 10.79 11.91 -3.50
N ASN A 123 11.45 12.71 -4.34
CA ASN A 123 11.64 14.14 -4.07
C ASN A 123 10.30 14.89 -4.10
N HIS A 124 9.44 14.55 -5.05
CA HIS A 124 8.10 15.15 -5.12
C HIS A 124 7.20 14.68 -3.97
N LEU A 125 7.36 13.43 -3.50
CA LEU A 125 6.63 12.93 -2.33
C LEU A 125 7.00 13.70 -1.06
N ALA A 126 8.27 14.07 -0.88
CA ALA A 126 8.68 14.92 0.25
C ALA A 126 7.97 16.29 0.21
N GLU A 127 7.94 16.95 -0.95
CA GLU A 127 7.24 18.23 -1.11
C GLU A 127 5.73 18.12 -0.87
N ILE A 128 5.10 17.04 -1.32
CA ILE A 128 3.67 16.77 -1.08
C ILE A 128 3.41 16.60 0.42
N ASN A 129 4.26 15.84 1.13
CA ASN A 129 4.13 15.65 2.57
C ASN A 129 4.31 16.97 3.34
N ASP A 130 5.28 17.80 2.96
CA ASP A 130 5.47 19.11 3.57
C ASP A 130 4.25 20.02 3.39
N ARG A 131 3.66 20.05 2.18
CA ARG A 131 2.42 20.79 1.91
C ARG A 131 1.23 20.23 2.67
N THR A 132 1.15 18.90 2.78
CA THR A 132 0.11 18.21 3.55
C THR A 132 0.18 18.65 5.01
N ASN A 133 1.36 18.57 5.64
CA ASN A 133 1.59 19.04 7.02
C ASN A 133 1.22 20.52 7.22
N GLN A 134 1.50 21.39 6.25
CA GLN A 134 1.09 22.80 6.32
C GLN A 134 -0.44 22.95 6.33
N LEU A 135 -1.14 22.20 5.49
CA LEU A 135 -2.60 22.21 5.42
C LEU A 135 -3.24 21.62 6.69
N GLU A 136 -2.67 20.55 7.24
CA GLU A 136 -3.10 19.97 8.52
C GLU A 136 -3.00 20.97 9.67
N ASN A 137 -1.89 21.69 9.76
CA ASN A 137 -1.70 22.77 10.75
C ASN A 137 -2.70 23.91 10.54
N ALA A 138 -2.97 24.31 9.29
CA ALA A 138 -3.94 25.35 8.98
C ALA A 138 -5.38 24.94 9.33
N LEU A 139 -5.76 23.70 9.01
CA LEU A 139 -7.05 23.11 9.36
C LEU A 139 -7.26 23.13 10.88
N TRP A 140 -6.26 22.67 11.64
CA TRP A 140 -6.34 22.66 13.10
C TRP A 140 -6.44 24.07 13.67
N ALA A 141 -5.64 25.01 13.16
CA ALA A 141 -5.66 26.40 13.61
C ALA A 141 -7.01 27.10 13.38
N GLU A 142 -7.66 26.85 12.24
CA GLU A 142 -8.98 27.44 11.91
C GLU A 142 -10.07 27.00 12.90
N LEU A 143 -9.97 25.78 13.45
CA LEU A 143 -10.91 25.26 14.44
C LEU A 143 -10.76 25.91 15.83
N LEU A 144 -9.55 26.33 16.21
CA LEU A 144 -9.29 26.81 17.58
C LEU A 144 -10.16 28.02 17.96
N GLY A 145 -10.40 28.94 17.03
CA GLY A 145 -11.23 30.13 17.28
C GLY A 145 -12.68 29.76 17.63
N PRO A 146 -13.43 29.12 16.72
CA PRO A 146 -14.81 28.68 16.96
C PRO A 146 -14.96 27.78 18.19
N VAL A 147 -14.03 26.85 18.40
CA VAL A 147 -14.08 25.89 19.52
C VAL A 147 -13.97 26.59 20.86
N ASN A 148 -13.04 27.55 21.00
CA ASN A 148 -12.86 28.30 22.23
C ASN A 148 -14.04 29.22 22.55
N GLN A 149 -14.76 29.69 21.52
CA GLN A 149 -15.95 30.52 21.70
C GLN A 149 -17.17 29.70 22.14
N ARG A 150 -17.28 28.46 21.68
CA ARG A 150 -18.44 27.59 21.97
C ARG A 150 -18.01 26.13 22.20
N PRO A 151 -17.47 25.81 23.39
CA PRO A 151 -17.04 24.46 23.74
C PRO A 151 -18.24 23.57 24.12
N ASP A 152 -19.01 23.15 23.12
CA ASP A 152 -20.19 22.31 23.31
C ASP A 152 -20.06 20.93 22.63
N PRO A 153 -20.99 19.99 22.88
CA PRO A 153 -20.90 18.65 22.31
C PRO A 153 -20.94 18.59 20.78
N VAL A 154 -21.57 19.58 20.12
CA VAL A 154 -21.60 19.63 18.64
C VAL A 154 -20.23 20.01 18.12
N MET A 155 -19.59 20.99 18.76
CA MET A 155 -18.23 21.42 18.43
C MET A 155 -17.20 20.31 18.69
N ALA A 156 -17.41 19.49 19.73
CA ALA A 156 -16.58 18.31 19.98
C ALA A 156 -16.61 17.29 18.81
N LEU A 157 -17.74 17.15 18.10
CA LEU A 157 -17.83 16.28 16.93
C LEU A 157 -16.99 16.79 15.75
N VAL A 158 -16.90 18.11 15.59
CA VAL A 158 -16.06 18.76 14.55
C VAL A 158 -14.58 18.54 14.89
N VAL A 159 -14.17 18.83 16.13
CA VAL A 159 -12.77 18.61 16.55
C VAL A 159 -12.38 17.13 16.46
N SER A 160 -13.27 16.22 16.87
CA SER A 160 -13.03 14.78 16.74
C SER A 160 -12.94 14.35 15.28
N GLY A 161 -13.81 14.85 14.41
CA GLY A 161 -13.79 14.51 12.99
C GLY A 161 -12.52 15.03 12.29
N MET A 162 -12.07 16.23 12.64
CA MET A 162 -10.78 16.73 12.18
C MET A 162 -9.62 15.86 12.69
N ASN A 163 -9.65 15.41 13.94
CA ASN A 163 -8.65 14.48 14.46
C ASN A 163 -8.61 13.18 13.64
N ASP A 164 -9.78 12.63 13.28
CA ASP A 164 -9.87 11.45 12.43
C ASP A 164 -9.27 11.69 11.03
N VAL A 165 -9.51 12.86 10.42
CA VAL A 165 -8.87 13.26 9.14
C VAL A 165 -7.35 13.23 9.27
N LEU A 166 -6.79 13.93 10.25
CA LEU A 166 -5.34 14.03 10.42
C LEU A 166 -4.69 12.66 10.72
N ASN A 167 -5.32 11.85 11.57
CA ASN A 167 -4.79 10.51 11.89
C ASN A 167 -4.84 9.57 10.69
N SER A 168 -5.89 9.66 9.86
CA SER A 168 -6.07 8.76 8.72
C SER A 168 -4.98 8.88 7.66
N ALA A 169 -4.38 10.08 7.48
CA ALA A 169 -3.20 10.26 6.64
C ALA A 169 -1.96 9.53 7.17
N GLY A 170 -1.78 9.51 8.50
CA GLY A 170 -0.69 8.75 9.12
C GLY A 170 -0.85 7.23 8.94
N TYR A 171 -2.08 6.72 9.03
CA TYR A 171 -2.35 5.29 8.84
C TYR A 171 -2.13 4.85 7.40
N THR A 172 -2.56 5.65 6.42
CA THR A 172 -2.37 5.33 5.00
C THR A 172 -0.91 5.42 4.57
N GLN A 173 -0.12 6.32 5.16
CA GLN A 173 1.30 6.44 4.85
C GLN A 173 2.16 5.31 5.44
N ALA A 174 1.71 4.69 6.54
CA ALA A 174 2.41 3.59 7.19
C ALA A 174 2.09 2.20 6.61
N ALA A 175 1.06 2.08 5.77
CA ALA A 175 0.53 0.82 5.24
C ALA A 175 1.13 0.41 3.89
#